data_AF-A0A527RDY1-F1
#
_entry.id   AF-A0A527RDY1-F1
#
_cell.length_a   1.000
_cell.length_b   1.000
_cell.length_c   1.000
_cell.angle_alpha   90.00
_cell.angle_beta   90.00
_cell.angle_gamma   90.00
#
_symmetry.space_group_name_H-M   'P 1'
#
loop_
_entity.id
_entity.type
_entity.pdbx_description
1 polymer ?
#
loop_
_entity_poly.entity_id
_entity_poly.type
_entity_poly.pdbx_seq_one_letter_code
_entity_poly.pdbx_strand_id
1 'polypeptide(L)' 'AEFSDQVKRRLTGEITEDQFRPLRLMNGVYLQLHAYMLRIAVPYGTLNSRQLRMLGHIARKYDKGYGHFTTR' A
#
# COMPACT_ATOMS: atom_id res chain seq x y z
N ALA A 1 -3.25 -11.43 -7.51
CA ALA A 1 -2.29 -12.54 -7.40
C ALA A 1 -0.89 -12.08 -7.80
N GLU A 2 -0.74 -11.44 -8.97
CA GLU A 2 0.56 -11.00 -9.52
C GLU A 2 1.44 -10.21 -8.54
N PHE A 3 0.93 -9.13 -7.94
CA PHE A 3 1.74 -8.31 -7.01
C PHE A 3 2.16 -9.09 -5.76
N SER A 4 1.32 -10.01 -5.27
CA SER A 4 1.65 -10.84 -4.10
C SER A 4 2.83 -11.77 -4.39
N ASP A 5 2.93 -12.31 -5.61
CA ASP A 5 4.06 -13.14 -6.00
C ASP A 5 5.33 -12.30 -6.21
N GLN A 6 5.20 -11.11 -6.78
CA GLN A 6 6.32 -10.14 -6.85
C GLN A 6 6.85 -9.77 -5.45
N VAL A 7 5.96 -9.59 -4.47
CA VAL A 7 6.34 -9.38 -3.06
C VAL A 7 7.07 -10.60 -2.51
N LYS A 8 6.57 -11.83 -2.73
CA LYS A 8 7.28 -13.05 -2.29
C LYS A 8 8.70 -13.12 -2.86
N ARG A 9 8.87 -12.86 -4.16
CA ARG A 9 10.17 -12.84 -4.84
C ARG A 9 11.11 -11.79 -4.25
N ARG A 10 10.57 -10.62 -3.86
CA ARG A 10 11.35 -9.59 -3.16
C ARG A 10 11.76 -10.04 -1.75
N LEU A 11 10.89 -10.76 -1.04
CA LEU A 11 11.17 -11.28 0.30
C LEU A 11 12.17 -12.44 0.27
N THR A 12 12.16 -13.27 -0.78
CA THR A 12 13.14 -14.35 -0.99
C THR A 12 14.48 -13.86 -1.54
N GLY A 13 14.56 -12.60 -1.98
CA GLY A 13 15.76 -12.00 -2.55
C GLY A 13 15.98 -12.31 -4.04
N GLU A 14 15.01 -12.95 -4.70
CA GLU A 14 15.06 -13.24 -6.15
C GLU A 14 15.01 -11.99 -7.02
N ILE A 15 14.49 -10.87 -6.50
CA ILE A 15 14.54 -9.56 -7.14
C ILE A 15 15.11 -8.54 -6.17
N THR A 16 15.93 -7.62 -6.70
CA THR A 16 16.52 -6.55 -5.91
C THR A 16 15.50 -5.45 -5.60
N GLU A 17 15.82 -4.55 -4.66
CA GLU A 17 14.95 -3.39 -4.37
C GLU A 17 14.76 -2.49 -5.60
N ASP A 18 15.79 -2.33 -6.43
CA ASP A 18 15.72 -1.53 -7.66
C ASP A 18 14.76 -2.14 -8.69
N GLN A 19 14.78 -3.47 -8.84
CA GLN A 19 13.84 -4.20 -9.70
C GLN A 19 12.41 -4.17 -9.13
N PHE A 20 12.28 -4.19 -7.80
CA PHE A 20 10.97 -4.16 -7.13
C PHE A 20 10.35 -2.76 -7.10
N ARG A 21 11.17 -1.70 -7.11
CA ARG A 21 10.73 -0.29 -7.05
C ARG A 21 9.58 0.05 -8.01
N PRO A 22 9.67 -0.19 -9.34
CA PRO A 22 8.55 0.12 -10.24
C PRO A 22 7.28 -0.65 -9.88
N LEU A 23 7.41 -1.93 -9.54
CA LEU A 23 6.28 -2.82 -9.21
C LEU A 23 5.50 -2.31 -8.00
N ARG A 24 6.21 -1.97 -6.91
CA ARG A 24 5.56 -1.45 -5.70
C ARG A 24 4.93 -0.08 -5.91
N LEU A 25 5.57 0.79 -6.70
CA LEU A 25 5.04 2.13 -6.97
C LEU A 25 3.75 2.08 -7.80
N MET A 26 3.67 1.21 -8.79
CA MET A 26 2.42 1.00 -9.57
C MET A 26 1.28 0.48 -8.70
N ASN A 27 1.59 -0.25 -7.62
CA ASN A 27 0.63 -0.77 -6.66
C ASN A 27 0.41 0.15 -5.43
N GLY A 28 0.91 1.39 -5.48
CA GLY A 28 0.70 2.38 -4.42
C GLY A 28 1.53 2.16 -3.15
N VAL A 29 2.56 1.33 -3.19
CA VAL A 29 3.44 1.01 -2.05
C VAL A 29 4.76 1.81 -2.15
N TYR A 30 4.88 2.80 -1.29
CA TYR A 30 6.03 3.71 -1.23
C TYR A 30 6.93 3.37 -0.05
N LEU A 31 8.21 3.12 -0.29
CA LEU A 31 9.20 3.03 0.78
C LEU A 31 9.55 4.43 1.28
N GLN A 32 9.18 4.73 2.53
CA GLN A 32 9.73 5.82 3.31
C GLN A 32 11.02 5.35 4.01
N LEU A 33 11.68 6.22 4.78
CA LEU A 33 12.98 5.94 5.39
C LEU A 33 13.06 4.58 6.11
N HIS A 34 12.00 4.22 6.86
CA HIS A 34 12.00 3.01 7.70
C HIS A 34 10.78 2.10 7.48
N ALA A 35 9.84 2.48 6.60
CA ALA A 35 8.56 1.76 6.48
C ALA A 35 7.91 1.98 5.12
N TYR A 36 7.02 1.07 4.75
CA TYR A 36 6.18 1.23 3.57
C TYR A 36 4.92 2.02 3.89
N MET A 37 4.59 2.99 3.04
CA MET A 37 3.34 3.74 3.01
C MET A 37 2.47 3.21 1.87
N LEU A 38 1.25 2.79 2.20
CA LEU A 38 0.24 2.36 1.24
C LEU A 38 -0.66 3.54 0.86
N ARG A 39 -0.62 3.95 -0.41
CA ARG A 39 -1.52 4.94 -0.99
C ARG A 39 -2.65 4.24 -1.72
N ILE A 40 -3.87 4.58 -1.35
CA ILE A 40 -5.09 3.97 -1.90
C ILE A 40 -5.75 4.99 -2.84
N ALA A 41 -6.05 4.57 -4.06
CA ALA A 41 -6.80 5.39 -5.00
C ALA A 41 -8.28 5.41 -4.63
N VAL A 42 -8.85 6.60 -4.50
CA VAL A 42 -10.29 6.81 -4.27
C VAL A 42 -10.85 7.60 -5.45
N PRO A 43 -11.54 6.95 -6.40
CA PRO A 43 -12.12 7.63 -7.55
C PRO A 43 -13.04 8.77 -7.13
N TYR A 44 -12.75 9.96 -7.64
CA TYR A 44 -13.51 11.19 -7.36
C TYR A 44 -13.60 11.56 -5.86
N GLY A 45 -12.77 10.97 -5.00
CA GLY A 45 -12.84 11.17 -3.55
C GLY A 45 -14.11 10.59 -2.89
N THR A 46 -14.89 9.79 -3.62
CA THR A 46 -16.17 9.26 -3.12
C THR A 46 -15.97 7.92 -2.39
N LEU A 47 -16.51 7.83 -1.17
CA LEU A 47 -16.46 6.61 -0.35
C LEU A 47 -17.81 6.37 0.32
N ASN A 48 -18.25 5.11 0.33
CA ASN A 48 -19.36 4.69 1.17
C ASN A 48 -18.86 4.27 2.57
N SER A 49 -19.80 4.15 3.51
CA SER A 49 -19.48 3.83 4.90
C SER A 49 -18.78 2.47 5.07
N ARG A 50 -19.05 1.49 4.20
CA ARG A 50 -18.40 0.17 4.23
C ARG A 50 -16.93 0.26 3.81
N GLN A 51 -16.62 1.03 2.77
CA GLN A 51 -15.24 1.27 2.33
C GLN A 51 -14.45 2.00 3.41
N LEU A 52 -15.01 3.07 4.00
CA LEU A 52 -14.35 3.81 5.06
C LEU A 52 -14.05 2.94 6.29
N ARG A 53 -14.99 2.07 6.70
CA ARG A 53 -14.76 1.09 7.77
C ARG A 53 -13.63 0.11 7.44
N MET A 54 -13.52 -0.32 6.18
CA MET A 54 -12.43 -1.18 5.73
C MET A 54 -11.08 -0.47 5.80
N LEU A 55 -11.00 0.80 5.38
CA LEU A 55 -9.78 1.61 5.54
C LEU A 55 -9.36 1.71 7.01
N GLY A 56 -10.33 1.95 7.91
CA GLY A 56 -10.07 1.95 9.35
C GLY A 56 -9.60 0.60 9.89
N HIS A 57 -10.12 -0.52 9.37
CA HIS A 57 -9.64 -1.86 9.73
C HIS A 57 -8.18 -2.07 9.30
N ILE A 58 -7.83 -1.65 8.08
CA ILE A 58 -6.46 -1.75 7.56
C ILE A 58 -5.51 -0.95 8.46
N ALA A 59 -5.85 0.30 8.79
CA ALA A 59 -5.04 1.16 9.64
C ALA A 59 -4.81 0.56 11.04
N ARG A 60 -5.82 -0.08 11.64
CA ARG A 60 -5.69 -0.69 12.98
C ARG A 60 -4.96 -2.04 12.98
N LYS A 61 -5.10 -2.83 11.91
CA LYS A 61 -4.58 -4.20 11.85
C LYS A 61 -3.14 -4.25 11.33
N TYR A 62 -2.80 -3.40 10.37
CA TYR A 62 -1.53 -3.45 9.65
C TYR A 62 -0.66 -2.20 9.84
N ASP A 63 -1.18 -1.18 10.51
CA ASP A 63 -0.46 0.07 10.83
C ASP A 63 -0.75 0.46 12.30
N LYS A 64 -0.38 1.68 12.70
CA LYS A 64 -0.49 2.21 14.06
C LYS A 64 -1.85 2.85 14.36
N GLY A 65 -2.90 2.52 13.60
CA GLY A 65 -4.27 2.99 13.84
C GLY A 65 -4.60 4.37 13.27
N TYR A 66 -3.73 4.98 12.45
CA TYR A 66 -4.02 6.25 11.77
C TYR A 66 -3.99 6.10 10.25
N GLY A 67 -4.65 7.04 9.57
CA GLY A 67 -4.61 7.20 8.13
C GLY A 67 -4.60 8.68 7.79
N HIS A 68 -4.05 9.03 6.64
CA HIS A 68 -3.94 10.42 6.18
C HIS A 68 -4.65 10.58 4.84
N PHE A 69 -5.60 11.51 4.78
CA PHE A 69 -6.20 11.93 3.51
C PHE A 69 -5.30 12.94 2.83
N THR A 70 -4.91 12.64 1.60
CA THR A 70 -4.12 13.55 0.78
C THR A 70 -4.98 14.66 0.17
N THR A 71 -4.35 15.66 -0.41
CA THR A 71 -5.02 16.74 -1.18
C THR A 71 -5.46 16.33 -2.59
N ARG A 72 -5.43 15.03 -2.90
CA ARG A 72 -5.76 14.43 -4.20
C ARG A 72 -6.87 13.42 -4.05
#